data_AF-A0A0M4G3Q5-F1
#
_entry.id   AF-A0A0M4G3Q5-F1
#
_cell.length_a   1.000
_cell.length_b   1.000
_cell.length_c   1.000
_cell.angle_alpha   90.00
_cell.angle_beta   90.00
_cell.angle_gamma   90.00
#
_symmetry.space_group_name_H-M   'P 1'
#
loop_
_entity.id
_entity.type
_entity.pdbx_description
1 polymer ?
#
loop_
_entity_poly.entity_id
_entity_poly.type
_entity_poly.pdbx_seq_one_letter_code
_entity_poly.pdbx_strand_id
1 'polypeptide(L)' 'MDFNKLEKLGDELREAGHKRRQLVEQIYDEVKQGDPQASQELYQELKDVSDQAIDIIERQKEIVDNELGKM' A
#
# COMPACT_ATOMS: atom_id res chain seq x y z
N MET A 1 -23.38 -0.26 -9.18
CA MET A 1 -22.17 0.09 -8.43
C MET A 1 -22.11 -0.61 -7.08
N ASP A 2 -21.12 -1.46 -6.88
CA ASP A 2 -20.89 -2.16 -5.61
C ASP A 2 -20.11 -1.25 -4.67
N PHE A 3 -20.78 -0.20 -4.16
CA PHE A 3 -20.18 0.85 -3.33
C PHE A 3 -19.42 0.28 -2.12
N ASN A 4 -19.96 -0.79 -1.52
CA ASN A 4 -19.34 -1.50 -0.40
C ASN A 4 -17.97 -2.10 -0.75
N LYS A 5 -17.76 -2.56 -2.00
CA LYS A 5 -16.45 -3.04 -2.44
C LYS A 5 -15.43 -1.91 -2.60
N LEU A 6 -15.85 -0.77 -3.14
CA LEU A 6 -14.97 0.39 -3.27
C LEU A 6 -14.58 0.96 -1.90
N GLU A 7 -15.54 1.04 -0.98
CA GLU A 7 -15.30 1.47 0.40
C GLU A 7 -14.29 0.55 1.10
N LYS A 8 -14.50 -0.77 1.01
CA LYS A 8 -13.57 -1.76 1.59
C LYS A 8 -12.15 -1.64 1.01
N LEU A 9 -12.01 -1.52 -0.31
CA LEU A 9 -10.71 -1.32 -0.94
C LEU A 9 -10.08 0.02 -0.48
N GLY A 10 -10.89 1.05 -0.25
CA GLY A 10 -10.42 2.33 0.28
C GLY A 10 -9.87 2.23 1.70
N ASP A 11 -10.51 1.44 2.56
CA ASP A 11 -10.03 1.18 3.91
C ASP A 11 -8.74 0.34 3.90
N GLU A 12 -8.67 -0.70 3.07
CA GLU A 12 -7.45 -1.50 2.86
C GLU A 12 -6.28 -0.63 2.36
N LEU A 13 -6.54 0.29 1.41
CA LEU A 13 -5.53 1.21 0.90
C LEU A 13 -5.03 2.17 1.99
N ARG A 14 -5.94 2.65 2.86
CA ARG A 14 -5.60 3.53 3.97
C ARG A 14 -4.69 2.81 4.97
N GLU A 15 -5.02 1.56 5.31
CA GLU A 15 -4.19 0.73 6.18
C GLU A 15 -2.80 0.49 5.60
N ALA A 16 -2.71 0.11 4.32
CA ALA A 16 -1.43 -0.04 3.62
C ALA A 16 -0.61 1.26 3.62
N GLY A 17 -1.26 2.41 3.43
CA GLY A 17 -0.64 3.73 3.51
C GLY A 17 -0.07 4.05 4.89
N HIS A 18 -0.80 3.72 5.96
CA HIS A 18 -0.30 3.87 7.34
C HIS A 18 0.93 3.02 7.59
N LYS A 19 0.88 1.74 7.22
CA LYS A 19 2.00 0.80 7.39
C LYS A 19 3.22 1.22 6.59
N ARG A 20 3.03 1.64 5.33
CA ARG A 20 4.10 2.18 4.47
C ARG A 20 4.82 3.35 5.14
N ARG A 21 4.08 4.28 5.73
CA ARG A 21 4.64 5.45 6.42
C ARG A 21 5.50 5.01 7.61
N GLN A 22 5.00 4.10 8.44
CA GLN A 22 5.75 3.58 9.58
C GLN A 22 7.06 2.91 9.17
N LEU A 23 7.05 2.11 8.11
CA LEU A 23 8.25 1.45 7.58
C LEU A 23 9.29 2.47 7.10
N VAL A 24 8.87 3.55 6.42
CA VAL A 24 9.80 4.62 6.00
C VAL A 24 10.42 5.33 7.21
N GLU A 25 9.63 5.59 8.25
CA GLU A 25 10.12 6.20 9.49
C GLU A 25 11.16 5.28 10.18
N GLN A 26 10.90 3.97 10.26
CA GLN A 26 11.83 2.98 10.82
C GLN A 26 13.12 2.87 10.01
N ILE A 27 13.03 2.80 8.68
CA ILE A 27 14.20 2.77 7.78
C ILE A 27 15.10 3.98 8.01
N TYR A 28 14.50 5.16 8.14
CA TYR A 28 15.24 6.40 8.37
C TYR A 28 16.01 6.37 9.69
N ASP A 29 15.40 5.84 10.75
CA ASP A 29 16.03 5.71 12.05
C ASP A 29 17.13 4.64 12.08
N GLU A 30 16.94 3.51 11.39
CA GLU A 30 17.97 2.45 11.29
C GLU A 30 19.19 2.87 10.49
N VAL A 31 19.00 3.56 9.36
CA VAL A 31 20.10 4.09 8.54
C VAL A 31 20.98 5.04 9.37
N LYS A 32 20.39 5.78 10.32
CA LYS A 32 21.15 6.62 11.26
C LYS A 32 21.91 5.83 12.32
N GLN A 33 21.41 4.66 12.70
CA GLN A 33 22.01 3.80 13.73
C GLN A 33 23.11 2.87 13.18
N GLY A 34 23.15 2.67 11.85
CA GLY A 34 24.26 2.01 11.16
C GLY A 34 24.22 0.48 11.20
N ASP A 35 23.03 -0.13 11.35
CA ASP A 35 22.84 -1.57 11.21
C ASP A 35 22.32 -1.93 9.79
N PRO A 36 23.19 -2.42 8.89
CA PRO A 36 22.83 -2.68 7.50
C PRO A 36 21.97 -3.94 7.30
N GLN A 37 21.89 -4.86 8.26
CA GLN A 37 21.11 -6.11 8.09
C GLN A 37 19.62 -5.88 8.39
N ALA A 38 19.31 -5.15 9.46
CA ALA A 38 17.92 -4.78 9.79
C ALA A 38 17.27 -3.94 8.68
N SER A 39 18.07 -3.08 8.03
CA SER A 39 17.59 -2.23 6.93
C SER A 39 17.05 -3.04 5.75
N GLN A 40 17.65 -4.19 5.42
CA GLN A 40 17.22 -4.99 4.27
C GLN A 40 15.81 -5.56 4.46
N GLU A 41 15.48 -6.04 5.66
CA GLU A 41 14.15 -6.57 5.98
C GLU A 41 13.09 -5.47 5.89
N LEU A 42 13.38 -4.28 6.43
CA LEU A 42 12.47 -3.14 6.33
C LEU A 42 12.22 -2.70 4.89
N TYR A 43 13.26 -2.67 4.04
CA TYR A 43 13.09 -2.36 2.62
C TYR A 43 12.25 -3.41 1.89
N GLN A 44 12.41 -4.69 2.25
CA GLN A 44 11.60 -5.77 1.69
C GLN A 44 10.13 -5.61 2.12
N GLU A 45 9.86 -5.33 3.39
CA GLU A 45 8.50 -5.11 3.87
C GLU A 45 7.87 -3.86 3.25
N LEU A 46 8.65 -2.79 3.05
CA LEU A 46 8.20 -1.58 2.37
C LEU A 46 7.82 -1.86 0.91
N LYS A 47 8.60 -2.67 0.21
CA LYS A 47 8.29 -3.13 -1.14
C LYS A 47 6.96 -3.89 -1.13
N ASP A 48 6.80 -4.86 -0.25
CA ASP A 48 5.63 -5.75 -0.24
C ASP A 48 4.34 -4.99 0.11
N VAL A 49 4.40 -4.04 1.05
CA VAL A 49 3.27 -3.12 1.33
C VAL A 49 2.97 -2.21 0.14
N SER A 50 3.99 -1.78 -0.60
CA SER A 50 3.79 -0.94 -1.78
C SER A 50 3.14 -1.73 -2.92
N ASP A 51 3.55 -2.98 -3.13
CA ASP A 51 2.93 -3.89 -4.10
C ASP A 51 1.47 -4.13 -3.74
N GLN A 52 1.16 -4.39 -2.45
CA GLN A 52 -0.22 -4.53 -1.99
C GLN A 52 -1.07 -3.27 -2.26
N ALA A 53 -0.52 -2.07 -2.03
CA ALA A 53 -1.23 -0.83 -2.32
C ALA A 53 -1.49 -0.64 -3.81
N ILE A 54 -0.54 -1.02 -4.68
CA ILE A 54 -0.70 -1.00 -6.13
C ILE A 54 -1.84 -1.95 -6.55
N ASP A 55 -1.84 -3.19 -6.06
CA ASP A 55 -2.89 -4.17 -6.36
C ASP A 55 -4.29 -3.67 -5.98
N ILE A 56 -4.41 -2.99 -4.83
CA ILE A 56 -5.67 -2.41 -4.37
C ILE A 56 -6.14 -1.31 -5.34
N ILE A 57 -5.23 -0.42 -5.74
CA ILE A 57 -5.54 0.67 -6.69
C ILE A 57 -5.93 0.11 -8.05
N GLU A 58 -5.26 -0.92 -8.54
CA GLU A 58 -5.60 -1.59 -9.80
C GLU A 58 -7.01 -2.18 -9.75
N ARG A 59 -7.37 -2.89 -8.68
CA ARG A 59 -8.74 -3.42 -8.48
C ARG A 59 -9.78 -2.31 -8.37
N GLN A 60 -9.48 -1.21 -7.69
CA GLN A 60 -10.38 -0.06 -7.63
C GLN A 60 -10.61 0.53 -9.03
N LYS A 61 -9.53 0.69 -9.80
CA LYS A 61 -9.60 1.19 -11.17
C LYS A 61 -10.44 0.28 -12.07
N GLU A 62 -10.25 -1.04 -11.99
CA GLU A 62 -11.06 -2.00 -12.75
C GLU A 62 -12.57 -1.86 -12.45
N ILE A 63 -12.95 -1.66 -11.20
CA ILE A 63 -14.36 -1.45 -10.83
C ILE A 63 -14.88 -0.15 -11.44
N VAL A 64 -14.10 0.94 -11.37
CA VAL A 64 -14.48 2.24 -11.93
C VAL A 64 -14.61 2.17 -13.45
N ASP A 65 -13.62 1.59 -14.13
CA ASP A 65 -13.61 1.43 -15.60
C ASP A 65 -14.83 0.61 -16.07
N ASN A 66 -15.16 -0.46 -15.35
CA ASN A 66 -16.33 -1.30 -15.65
C ASN A 66 -17.66 -0.54 -15.48
N GLU A 67 -17.76 0.38 -14.52
CA GLU A 67 -18.98 1.19 -14.35
C GLU A 67 -19.04 2.32 -15.39
N LEU A 68 -17.92 2.92 -15.77
CA LEU A 68 -17.85 3.92 -16.84
C LEU A 68 -18.18 3.32 -18.21
N GLY A 69 -17.75 2.09 -18.50
CA GLY A 69 -18.08 1.42 -19.77
C GLY A 69 -19.54 0.97 -19.90
N LYS A 70 -20.32 1.02 -18.82
CA LYS A 70 -21.77 0.75 -18.83
C LYS A 70 -22.62 2.02 -19.04
N MET A 71 -22.00 3.20 -19.00
CA MET A 71 -22.63 4.48 -19.30
C MET A 71 -22.54 4.78 -20.80
#